data_AF-A0A251UP06-F1
#
_entry.id   AF-A0A251UP06-F1
#
_cell.length_a   1.000
_cell.length_b   1.000
_cell.length_c   1.000
_cell.angle_alpha   90.00
_cell.angle_beta   90.00
_cell.angle_gamma   90.00
#
_symmetry.space_group_name_H-M   'P 1'
#
loop_
_entity.id
_entity.type
_entity.pdbx_description
1 polymer ?
#
loop_
_entity_poly.entity_id
_entity_poly.type
_entity_poly.pdbx_seq_one_letter_code
_entity_poly.pdbx_strand_id
1 'polypeptide(L)'
;MAIKTKNRHSNGQGRWPAKSAKFILDLLKIAEFNAEVKGLDVDALHISHIQVNQAQKQRRRTYRAHGRINREYNRHFGWNGKTIQMGLAYMSSPCHIEHTLFEKEEPVKKDVSFLFVIFLTLLTFLLCF
;
A
#
# COMPACT_ATOMS: atom_id res chain seq x y z
N MET A 1 5.92 13.41 -26.68
CA MET A 1 5.34 14.59 -26.01
C MET A 1 5.42 14.34 -24.50
N ALA A 2 6.41 14.91 -23.80
CA ALA A 2 6.57 14.73 -22.36
C ALA A 2 5.72 15.80 -21.65
N ILE A 3 4.62 15.37 -21.03
CA ILE A 3 3.74 16.27 -20.28
C ILE A 3 4.43 16.59 -18.96
N LYS A 4 4.84 17.84 -18.82
CA LYS A 4 5.52 18.40 -17.64
C LYS A 4 4.58 18.31 -16.43
N THR A 5 4.90 17.43 -15.48
CA THR A 5 4.12 17.28 -14.25
C THR A 5 4.45 18.42 -13.29
N LYS A 6 3.46 19.27 -12.96
CA LYS A 6 3.53 20.20 -11.83
C LYS A 6 3.58 19.38 -10.53
N ASN A 7 4.75 18.92 -10.12
CA ASN A 7 4.89 18.13 -8.89
C ASN A 7 5.33 19.03 -7.74
N ARG A 8 4.64 18.91 -6.59
CA ARG A 8 5.11 19.41 -5.29
C ARG A 8 6.30 18.60 -4.75
N HIS A 9 6.67 17.52 -5.43
CA HIS A 9 7.81 16.65 -5.11
C HIS A 9 8.97 16.91 -6.09
N SER A 10 10.20 16.95 -5.57
CA SER A 10 11.43 17.28 -6.31
C SER A 10 11.88 16.22 -7.33
N ASN A 11 11.24 15.04 -7.34
CA ASN A 11 11.62 13.94 -8.22
C ASN A 11 10.95 14.08 -9.59
N GLY A 12 11.76 14.30 -10.64
CA GLY A 12 11.31 14.52 -12.02
C GLY A 12 10.78 13.28 -12.78
N GLN A 13 10.58 12.16 -12.10
CA GLN A 13 10.08 10.92 -12.69
C GLN A 13 8.63 10.69 -12.23
N GLY A 14 7.65 10.97 -13.10
CA GLY A 14 6.24 10.77 -12.83
C GLY A 14 5.48 10.22 -14.04
N ARG A 15 4.45 9.41 -13.79
CA ARG A 15 3.53 8.88 -14.81
C ARG A 15 2.09 8.95 -14.28
N TRP A 16 1.13 8.90 -15.20
CA TRP A 16 -0.30 8.92 -14.90
C TRP A 16 -0.95 7.57 -15.27
N PRO A 17 -0.85 6.53 -14.43
CA PRO A 17 -1.39 5.21 -14.74
C PRO A 17 -2.92 5.21 -14.60
N ALA A 18 -3.62 5.58 -15.68
CA ALA A 18 -5.08 5.71 -15.69
C ALA A 18 -5.82 4.42 -15.27
N LYS A 19 -5.33 3.24 -15.65
CA LYS A 19 -5.95 1.97 -15.30
C LYS A 19 -5.90 1.70 -13.79
N SER A 20 -4.72 1.84 -13.18
CA SER A 20 -4.54 1.62 -11.74
C SER A 20 -5.32 2.62 -10.91
N ALA A 21 -5.35 3.89 -11.32
CA ALA A 21 -6.11 4.94 -10.65
C ALA A 21 -7.61 4.61 -10.61
N LYS A 22 -8.18 4.11 -11.71
CA LYS A 22 -9.59 3.67 -11.75
C LYS A 22 -9.90 2.58 -10.72
N PHE A 23 -9.07 1.53 -10.64
CA PHE A 23 -9.28 0.46 -9.66
C PHE A 23 -9.21 0.96 -8.22
N ILE A 24 -8.30 1.89 -7.91
CA ILE A 24 -8.23 2.49 -6.57
C ILE A 24 -9.48 3.33 -6.27
N LEU A 25 -9.97 4.11 -7.23
CA LEU A 25 -11.19 4.89 -7.07
C LEU A 25 -12.41 4.00 -6.84
N ASP A 26 -12.53 2.90 -7.57
CA ASP A 26 -13.62 1.94 -7.39
C ASP A 26 -13.56 1.28 -6.00
N LEU A 27 -12.36 0.93 -5.54
CA LEU A 27 -12.14 0.40 -4.19
C LEU A 27 -12.52 1.40 -3.08
N LEU A 28 -12.21 2.69 -3.26
CA LEU A 28 -12.57 3.73 -2.30
C LEU A 28 -14.08 3.94 -2.20
N LYS A 29 -14.81 3.87 -3.32
CA LYS A 29 -16.29 3.94 -3.31
C LYS A 29 -16.92 2.78 -2.56
N ILE A 30 -16.35 1.57 -2.72
CA ILE A 30 -16.79 0.40 -1.96
C ILE A 30 -16.52 0.63 -0.46
N ALA A 31 -15.39 1.24 -0.12
CA ALA A 31 -15.03 1.53 1.26
C ALA A 31 -15.94 2.59 1.90
N GLU A 32 -16.29 3.63 1.14
CA GLU A 32 -17.26 4.67 1.52
C GLU A 32 -18.64 4.06 1.81
N PHE A 33 -19.16 3.25 0.88
CA PHE A 33 -20.43 2.55 1.11
C PHE A 33 -20.39 1.63 2.33
N ASN A 34 -19.27 0.92 2.55
CA ASN A 34 -19.09 0.10 3.75
C ASN A 34 -19.03 0.94 5.03
N ALA A 35 -18.54 2.18 4.97
CA ALA A 35 -18.50 3.10 6.10
C ALA A 35 -19.90 3.62 6.44
N GLU A 36 -20.68 4.01 5.43
CA GLU A 36 -22.08 4.43 5.58
C GLU A 36 -22.93 3.31 6.22
N VAL A 37 -22.80 2.08 5.73
CA VAL A 37 -23.51 0.91 6.27
C VAL A 37 -23.11 0.62 7.72
N LYS A 38 -21.86 0.91 8.10
CA LYS A 38 -21.37 0.78 9.48
C LYS A 38 -21.74 1.98 10.37
N GLY A 39 -22.30 3.05 9.82
CA GLY A 39 -22.62 4.28 10.55
C GLY A 39 -21.39 5.08 10.97
N LEU A 40 -20.28 4.95 10.25
CA LEU A 40 -19.06 5.73 10.46
C LEU A 40 -19.19 7.11 9.78
N ASP A 41 -18.52 8.13 10.31
CA ASP A 41 -18.54 9.49 9.74
C ASP A 41 -17.61 9.60 8.52
N VAL A 42 -18.21 9.58 7.31
CA VAL A 42 -17.50 9.60 6.04
C VAL A 42 -16.55 10.80 5.89
N ASP A 43 -16.88 11.94 6.50
CA ASP A 43 -16.07 13.16 6.44
C ASP A 43 -14.82 13.09 7.35
N ALA A 44 -14.88 12.32 8.43
CA ALA A 44 -13.78 12.11 9.36
C ALA A 44 -12.88 10.92 8.99
N LEU A 45 -13.25 10.14 7.96
CA LEU A 45 -12.51 8.96 7.52
C LEU A 45 -11.21 9.34 6.81
N HIS A 46 -10.16 8.60 7.13
CA HIS A 46 -8.89 8.67 6.41
C HIS A 46 -8.30 7.29 6.17
N ILE A 47 -7.44 7.21 5.16
CA ILE A 47 -6.75 5.97 4.81
C ILE A 47 -5.55 5.79 5.76
N SER A 48 -5.61 4.78 6.62
CA SER A 48 -4.51 4.43 7.52
C SER A 48 -3.43 3.60 6.85
N HIS A 49 -3.86 2.64 6.02
CA HIS A 49 -3.01 1.60 5.48
C HIS A 49 -3.50 1.21 4.09
N ILE A 50 -2.57 1.12 3.14
CA ILE A 50 -2.77 0.53 1.82
C ILE A 50 -1.64 -0.45 1.57
N GLN A 51 -1.98 -1.67 1.18
CA GLN A 51 -1.05 -2.68 0.75
C GLN A 51 -1.42 -3.21 -0.62
N VAL A 52 -0.40 -3.50 -1.44
CA VAL A 52 -0.57 -4.11 -2.75
C VAL A 52 0.36 -5.32 -2.85
N ASN A 53 -0.24 -6.50 -2.98
CA ASN A 53 0.47 -7.77 -3.08
C ASN A 53 0.33 -8.37 -4.48
N GLN A 54 1.37 -9.03 -4.97
CA GLN A 54 1.29 -9.72 -6.25
C GLN A 54 0.35 -10.93 -6.15
N ALA A 55 -0.61 -11.01 -7.08
CA ALA A 55 -1.51 -12.14 -7.21
C ALA A 55 -0.96 -13.20 -8.18
N GLN A 56 -1.61 -14.37 -8.24
CA GLN A 56 -1.21 -15.43 -9.16
C GLN A 56 -1.27 -14.95 -10.61
N LYS A 57 -0.14 -15.03 -11.32
CA LYS A 57 -0.05 -14.65 -12.72
C LYS A 57 -0.93 -15.54 -13.61
N GLN A 58 -1.67 -14.94 -14.54
CA GLN A 58 -2.46 -15.70 -15.51
C GLN A 58 -1.56 -16.18 -16.64
N ARG A 59 -1.66 -17.47 -16.94
CA ARG A 59 -0.88 -18.10 -18.02
C ARG A 59 -1.52 -17.86 -19.37
N ARG A 60 -0.72 -17.41 -20.33
CA ARG A 60 -1.10 -17.29 -21.75
C ARG A 60 0.12 -17.65 -22.60
N ARG A 61 -0.10 -18.35 -23.72
CA ARG A 61 0.98 -18.77 -24.61
C ARG A 61 1.10 -17.81 -25.80
N THR A 62 2.33 -17.48 -26.16
CA THR A 62 2.65 -16.87 -27.46
C THR A 62 3.51 -17.83 -28.26
N TYR A 63 3.09 -18.08 -29.49
CA TYR A 63 3.94 -18.75 -30.47
C TYR A 63 5.00 -17.77 -30.99
N ARG A 64 6.19 -18.29 -31.24
CA ARG A 64 7.32 -17.57 -31.81
C ARG A 64 7.76 -18.27 -33.10
N ALA A 65 8.58 -17.58 -33.89
CA ALA A 65 9.13 -18.12 -35.13
C ALA A 65 9.83 -19.48 -34.91
N HIS A 66 9.82 -20.31 -35.96
CA HIS A 66 10.39 -21.67 -35.97
C HIS A 66 9.77 -22.63 -34.94
N GLY A 67 8.46 -22.54 -34.69
CA GLY A 67 7.75 -23.46 -33.79
C GLY A 67 8.13 -23.34 -32.31
N ARG A 68 8.82 -22.26 -31.93
CA ARG A 68 9.26 -22.05 -30.55
C ARG A 68 8.10 -21.62 -29.67
N ILE A 69 8.05 -22.19 -28.47
CA ILE A 69 7.13 -21.78 -27.40
C ILE A 69 7.98 -21.24 -26.25
N ASN A 70 7.68 -20.03 -25.79
CA ASN A 70 8.33 -19.48 -24.60
C ASN A 70 7.93 -20.31 -23.37
N ARG A 71 8.93 -20.87 -22.66
CA ARG A 71 8.71 -21.61 -21.42
C ARG A 71 8.51 -20.63 -20.26
N GLU A 72 7.32 -20.68 -19.69
CA GLU A 72 6.86 -19.80 -18.63
C GLU A 72 7.09 -20.47 -17.26
N TYR A 73 8.34 -20.54 -16.81
CA TYR A 73 8.63 -20.85 -15.41
C TYR A 73 9.44 -19.70 -14.83
N ASN A 74 8.93 -19.11 -13.74
CA ASN A 74 9.72 -18.36 -12.77
C ASN A 74 10.85 -19.29 -12.29
N ARG A 75 11.99 -19.32 -12.97
CA ARG A 75 13.25 -19.77 -12.38
C ARG A 75 14.11 -18.53 -12.20
N HIS A 76 14.05 -17.97 -10.99
CA HIS A 76 15.14 -17.17 -10.45
C HIS A 76 16.32 -18.10 -10.16
N PHE A 77 16.98 -18.60 -11.21
CA PHE A 77 18.33 -19.13 -11.12
C PHE A 77 19.08 -18.53 -12.29
N GLY A 78 19.60 -17.32 -12.06
CA GLY A 78 20.46 -16.64 -13.00
C GLY A 78 21.84 -17.31 -13.00
N TRP A 79 22.36 -17.56 -14.20
CA TRP A 79 23.77 -17.32 -14.44
C TRP A 79 23.88 -15.94 -15.11
N ASN A 80 24.68 -15.06 -14.52
CA ASN A 80 25.17 -13.79 -15.09
C ASN A 80 24.20 -12.60 -15.23
N GLY A 81 23.19 -12.46 -14.37
CA GLY A 81 22.53 -11.17 -14.10
C GLY A 81 21.83 -10.45 -15.28
N LYS A 82 21.76 -11.05 -16.47
CA LYS A 82 21.05 -10.48 -17.63
C LYS A 82 19.74 -11.22 -17.83
N THR A 83 18.67 -10.67 -17.28
CA THR A 83 17.31 -11.11 -17.59
C THR A 83 16.97 -10.64 -19.01
N ILE A 84 17.06 -11.53 -20.01
CA ILE A 84 16.50 -11.26 -21.33
C ILE A 84 14.98 -11.15 -21.15
N GLN A 85 14.50 -9.92 -21.06
CA GLN A 85 13.13 -9.52 -20.78
C GLN A 85 12.17 -9.80 -21.95
N MET A 86 12.44 -10.80 -22.80
CA MET A 86 11.61 -11.13 -23.97
C MET A 86 10.51 -12.16 -23.69
N GLY A 87 10.42 -12.66 -22.45
CA GLY A 87 9.43 -13.66 -22.01
C GLY A 87 8.32 -13.13 -21.08
N LEU A 88 8.46 -11.93 -20.52
CA LEU A 88 7.51 -11.37 -19.54
C LEU A 88 6.29 -10.68 -20.17
N ALA A 89 6.30 -10.46 -21.48
CA ALA A 89 5.31 -9.61 -22.16
C ALA A 89 3.90 -10.18 -22.24
N TYR A 90 3.66 -11.44 -21.85
CA TYR A 90 2.39 -12.11 -22.12
C TYR A 90 1.69 -12.75 -20.91
N MET A 91 2.27 -12.63 -19.72
CA MET A 91 1.56 -12.93 -18.48
C MET A 91 0.94 -11.66 -17.94
N SER A 92 -0.35 -11.69 -17.61
CA SER A 92 -0.87 -10.65 -16.72
C SER A 92 -0.24 -10.84 -15.34
N SER A 93 0.17 -9.73 -14.73
CA SER A 93 0.61 -9.68 -13.33
C SER A 93 -0.49 -9.01 -12.53
N PRO A 94 -1.54 -9.74 -12.12
CA PRO A 94 -2.58 -9.20 -11.27
C PRO A 94 -2.01 -8.89 -9.87
N CYS A 95 -2.77 -8.13 -9.09
CA CYS A 95 -2.45 -7.78 -7.72
C CYS A 95 -3.70 -7.86 -6.84
N HIS A 96 -3.48 -8.10 -5.55
CA HIS A 96 -4.47 -7.87 -4.51
C HIS A 96 -4.18 -6.50 -3.91
N ILE A 97 -5.22 -5.70 -3.73
CA ILE A 97 -5.13 -4.37 -3.12
C ILE A 97 -5.99 -4.41 -1.87
N GLU A 98 -5.40 -4.01 -0.76
CA GLU A 98 -6.01 -3.97 0.55
C GLU A 98 -5.92 -2.53 1.05
N HIS A 99 -7.02 -1.98 1.55
CA HIS A 99 -7.03 -0.65 2.16
C HIS A 99 -7.83 -0.71 3.45
N THR A 100 -7.40 0.05 4.45
CA THR A 100 -8.08 0.15 5.74
C THR A 100 -8.33 1.62 6.07
N LEU A 101 -9.61 1.96 6.20
CA LEU A 101 -10.04 3.30 6.62
C LEU A 101 -10.23 3.32 8.13
N PHE A 102 -9.83 4.43 8.74
CA PHE A 102 -10.04 4.69 10.16
C PHE A 102 -10.66 6.07 10.33
N GLU A 103 -11.49 6.21 11.35
CA GLU A 103 -11.88 7.51 11.86
C GLU A 103 -10.69 8.15 12.55
N LYS A 104 -10.55 9.46 12.36
CA LYS A 104 -9.50 10.21 13.03
C LYS A 104 -9.86 10.37 14.51
N GLU A 105 -9.18 9.63 15.37
CA GLU A 105 -9.35 9.78 16.82
C GLU A 105 -8.89 11.15 17.31
N GLU A 106 -9.62 11.74 18.25
CA GLU A 106 -9.16 12.90 19.00
C GLU A 106 -7.94 12.52 19.86
N PRO A 107 -6.96 13.43 20.04
CA PRO A 107 -5.75 13.11 20.79
C PRO A 107 -6.10 12.73 22.25
N VAL A 108 -5.82 11.47 22.60
CA VAL A 108 -5.96 10.96 23.98
C VAL A 108 -5.08 11.80 24.90
N LYS A 109 -5.72 12.48 25.87
CA LYS A 109 -5.00 13.22 26.92
C LYS A 109 -4.26 12.20 27.78
N LYS A 110 -2.92 12.24 27.73
CA LYS A 110 -2.08 11.46 28.65
C LYS A 110 -2.12 12.15 29.99
N ASP A 111 -2.82 11.55 30.95
CA ASP A 111 -2.92 12.11 32.29
C ASP A 111 -1.55 12.06 32.99
N VAL A 112 -0.93 13.23 33.11
CA VAL A 112 0.32 13.46 33.86
C VAL A 112 0.17 13.21 35.37
N SER A 113 -1.06 12.97 35.86
CA SER A 113 -1.36 12.67 37.27
C SER A 113 -0.70 11.39 37.75
N PHE A 114 -0.54 10.36 36.90
CA PHE A 114 0.12 9.12 37.27
C PHE A 114 1.59 9.31 37.62
N LEU A 115 2.30 10.18 36.89
CA LEU A 115 3.69 10.53 37.18
C LEU A 115 3.80 11.38 38.46
N PHE A 116 2.85 12.28 38.70
CA PHE A 116 2.85 13.14 39.89
C PHE A 116 2.62 12.33 41.18
N VAL A 117 1.72 11.34 41.15
CA VAL A 117 1.47 10.45 42.29
C VAL A 117 2.69 9.57 42.57
N ILE A 118 3.35 9.02 41.54
CA ILE A 118 4.59 8.24 41.71
C ILE A 118 5.73 9.11 42.26
N PHE A 119 5.84 10.36 41.81
CA PHE A 119 6.89 11.27 42.27
C PHE A 119 6.69 11.68 43.73
N LEU A 120 5.44 11.97 44.14
CA LEU A 120 5.08 12.27 45.53
C LEU A 120 5.29 11.07 46.45
N THR A 121 4.90 9.86 46.03
CA THR A 121 5.09 8.65 46.84
C THR A 121 6.57 8.33 47.02
N LEU A 122 7.39 8.43 45.97
CA LEU A 122 8.85 8.26 46.06
C LEU A 122 9.51 9.34 46.92
N LEU A 123 9.06 10.60 46.82
CA LEU A 123 9.57 11.70 47.64
C LEU A 123 9.24 11.50 49.12
N THR A 124 8.02 11.03 49.44
CA THR A 124 7.66 10.67 50.83
C THR A 124 8.45 9.47 51.34
N PHE A 125 8.78 8.51 50.48
CA PHE A 125 9.61 7.36 50.85
C PHE A 125 11.07 7.75 51.15
N LEU A 126 11.62 8.69 50.37
CA LEU A 126 12.98 9.23 50.54
C LEU A 126 13.12 10.19 51.73
N LEU A 127 12.04 10.85 52.15
CA LEU A 127 12.05 11.74 53.33
C LEU A 127 11.79 10.99 54.65
N CYS A 128 11.27 9.76 54.59
CA CYS A 128 11.05 8.89 55.76
C CYS A 128 12.22 7.93 56.06
N PHE A 129 13.30 7.96 55.27
CA PHE A 129 14.54 7.19 55.47
C PHE A 129 15.73 8.15 55.59
#